data_AF-A0A9P1GCL4-F1
#
_entry.id   AF-A0A9P1GCL4-F1
#
_cell.length_a   1.000
_cell.length_b   1.000
_cell.length_c   1.000
_cell.angle_alpha   90.00
_cell.angle_beta   90.00
_cell.angle_gamma   90.00
#
_symmetry.space_group_name_H-M   'P 1'
#
loop_
_entity.id
_entity.type
_entity.pdbx_description
1 polymer ?
#
loop_
_entity_poly.entity_id
_entity_poly.type
_entity_poly.pdbx_seq_one_letter_code
_entity_poly.pdbx_strand_id
1 'polypeptide(L)'
;MPDAMMSCLGCFRPSRLVVEDGTFSVHLAREEGQKYGFVATYCPMFPDGQGLVITHISHTDNDTFSGVGKWNEEHPEEQIQVGQAIVWANGHATSHEMLNHIKQSSSIEMKVTRNLNAVQKAVLRQHRLVMKVNASVHVCIEVAEEEPCAICYEDMGSPPQQVGDGNEDGAVVLTKQVVKLPCGHCFHKNCVMHWLLSAQHHQRCPLCNQKI
;
A
#
# COMPACT_ATOMS: atom_id res chain seq x y z
N MET A 1 -0.12 64.56 33.14
CA MET A 1 0.02 63.21 33.68
C MET A 1 -0.72 62.23 32.77
N PRO A 2 -0.07 61.67 31.73
CA PRO A 2 -0.54 60.46 31.06
C PRO A 2 0.34 59.27 31.47
N ASP A 3 -0.27 58.18 31.92
CA ASP A 3 0.43 56.95 32.26
C ASP A 3 0.39 56.01 31.05
N ALA A 4 1.56 55.77 30.47
CA ALA A 4 1.76 54.90 29.33
C ALA A 4 2.22 53.53 29.84
N MET A 5 1.33 52.53 29.80
CA MET A 5 1.73 51.14 29.97
C MET A 5 1.92 50.46 28.62
N MET A 6 3.21 50.34 28.27
CA MET A 6 3.76 49.29 27.42
C MET A 6 3.35 47.91 27.95
N SER A 7 2.83 47.06 27.07
CA SER A 7 2.69 45.62 27.31
C SER A 7 3.20 44.84 26.12
N CYS A 8 4.46 44.43 26.27
CA CYS A 8 5.09 43.18 25.85
C CYS A 8 4.69 42.55 24.51
N LEU A 9 5.64 42.66 23.57
CA LEU A 9 5.90 41.72 22.48
C LEU A 9 5.82 40.27 22.98
N GLY A 10 4.78 39.56 22.53
CA GLY A 10 4.68 38.12 22.64
C GLY A 10 5.81 37.48 21.84
N CYS A 11 6.87 37.10 22.54
CA CYS A 11 7.88 36.18 22.02
C CYS A 11 7.20 34.82 21.82
N PHE A 12 6.72 34.57 20.60
CA PHE A 12 6.34 33.24 20.13
C PHE A 12 7.61 32.37 20.22
N ARG A 13 7.76 31.63 21.33
CA ARG A 13 8.74 30.55 21.38
C ARG A 13 8.26 29.49 20.39
N PRO A 14 9.04 29.12 19.36
CA PRO A 14 8.75 27.90 18.63
C PRO A 14 8.82 26.76 19.65
N SER A 15 7.70 26.06 19.79
CA SER A 15 7.57 24.83 20.54
C SER A 15 8.78 23.97 20.23
N ARG A 16 9.63 23.76 21.24
CA ARG A 16 10.78 22.87 21.18
C ARG A 16 10.26 21.51 20.72
N LEU A 17 10.50 21.19 19.44
CA LEU A 17 10.19 19.89 18.87
C LEU A 17 10.87 18.88 19.79
N VAL A 18 10.06 18.13 20.52
CA VAL A 18 10.52 16.88 21.09
C VAL A 18 11.00 16.09 19.88
N VAL A 19 12.32 15.87 19.79
CA VAL A 19 12.87 14.94 18.81
C VAL A 19 12.31 13.59 19.24
N GLU A 20 11.19 13.21 18.63
CA GLU A 20 10.61 11.89 18.81
C GLU A 20 11.65 10.89 18.32
N ASP A 21 12.18 10.13 19.26
CA ASP A 21 13.26 9.17 19.03
C ASP A 21 12.90 8.26 17.84
N GLY A 22 13.75 8.22 16.80
CA GLY A 22 13.54 7.40 15.62
C GLY A 22 12.66 7.99 14.49
N THR A 23 12.36 9.29 14.51
CA THR A 23 11.72 10.02 13.39
C THR A 23 12.71 10.95 12.70
N PHE A 24 12.69 11.01 11.37
CA PHE A 24 13.54 11.88 10.54
C PHE A 24 12.71 12.59 9.45
N SER A 25 13.20 13.75 9.01
CA SER A 25 12.55 14.55 7.97
C SER A 25 13.12 14.20 6.60
N VAL A 26 12.24 14.10 5.61
CA VAL A 26 12.58 13.74 4.24
C VAL A 26 11.99 14.79 3.31
N HIS A 27 12.79 15.23 2.34
CA HIS A 27 12.32 16.09 1.25
C HIS A 27 12.58 15.42 -0.09
N LEU A 28 11.52 15.06 -0.81
CA LEU A 28 11.62 14.46 -2.14
C LEU A 28 11.02 15.39 -3.18
N ALA A 29 11.69 15.53 -4.32
CA ALA A 29 11.17 16.19 -5.50
C ALA A 29 11.13 15.21 -6.68
N ARG A 30 10.20 15.44 -7.62
CA ARG A 30 10.08 14.68 -8.86
C ARG A 30 9.65 15.58 -10.01
N GLU A 31 9.98 15.17 -11.23
CA GLU A 31 9.44 15.78 -12.43
C GLU A 31 7.99 15.31 -12.69
N GLU A 32 7.28 16.03 -13.56
CA GLU A 32 5.92 15.66 -13.94
C GLU A 32 5.89 14.26 -14.58
N GLY A 33 4.97 13.41 -14.12
CA GLY A 33 4.85 12.02 -14.57
C GLY A 33 5.81 11.03 -13.90
N GLN A 34 6.83 11.48 -13.16
CA GLN A 34 7.72 10.58 -12.42
C GLN A 34 7.08 10.08 -11.11
N LYS A 35 7.60 8.97 -10.58
CA LYS A 35 7.19 8.42 -9.28
C LYS A 35 8.27 8.72 -8.24
N TYR A 36 7.88 8.91 -6.99
CA TYR A 36 8.84 9.09 -5.90
C TYR A 36 9.69 7.84 -5.59
N GLY A 37 9.26 6.65 -6.03
CA GLY A 37 10.02 5.40 -5.80
C GLY A 37 9.58 4.59 -4.59
N PHE A 38 8.40 4.86 -4.02
CA PHE A 38 7.83 4.04 -2.95
C PHE A 38 6.33 3.80 -3.11
N VAL A 39 5.84 2.77 -2.44
CA VAL A 39 4.42 2.49 -2.25
C VAL A 39 4.14 2.53 -0.76
N ALA A 40 3.11 3.28 -0.38
CA ALA A 40 2.63 3.35 1.00
C ALA A 40 1.14 3.00 1.08
N THR A 41 0.72 2.43 2.20
CA THR A 41 -0.66 2.05 2.47
C THR A 41 -1.09 2.42 3.89
N TYR A 42 -2.39 2.42 4.15
CA TYR A 42 -2.94 2.75 5.47
C TYR A 42 -4.12 1.84 5.80
N CYS A 43 -4.51 1.80 7.07
CA CYS A 43 -5.72 1.10 7.48
C CYS A 43 -6.94 2.00 7.30
N PRO A 44 -7.90 1.70 6.40
CA PRO A 44 -9.09 2.54 6.21
C PRO A 44 -10.02 2.51 7.42
N MET A 45 -9.92 1.49 8.28
CA MET A 45 -10.70 1.38 9.53
C MET A 45 -10.25 2.36 10.61
N PHE A 46 -9.06 2.95 10.46
CA PHE A 46 -8.50 3.93 11.39
C PHE A 46 -7.92 5.12 10.60
N PRO A 47 -8.77 5.95 9.99
CA PRO A 47 -8.34 7.05 9.13
C PRO A 47 -7.60 8.17 9.90
N ASP A 48 -7.83 8.26 11.20
CA ASP A 48 -7.33 9.34 12.04
C ASP A 48 -5.85 9.14 12.42
N GLY A 49 -4.96 9.79 11.68
CA GLY A 49 -3.63 10.16 12.18
C GLY A 49 -2.61 9.04 12.35
N GLN A 50 -2.85 7.85 11.79
CA GLN A 50 -1.96 6.71 12.00
C GLN A 50 -0.81 6.61 10.99
N GLY A 51 -0.71 7.54 10.04
CA GLY A 51 0.36 7.53 9.06
C GLY A 51 0.15 6.52 7.92
N LEU A 52 1.06 6.58 6.96
CA LEU A 52 1.16 5.68 5.82
C LEU A 52 2.34 4.72 6.02
N VAL A 53 2.10 3.42 5.99
CA VAL A 53 3.16 2.40 6.09
C VAL A 53 3.80 2.20 4.72
N ILE A 54 5.12 2.31 4.64
CA ILE A 54 5.89 2.04 3.43
C ILE A 54 5.98 0.52 3.24
N THR A 55 5.37 0.01 2.18
CA THR A 55 5.27 -1.43 1.93
C THR A 55 6.14 -1.92 0.79
N HIS A 56 6.59 -1.02 -0.08
CA HIS A 56 7.48 -1.32 -1.19
C HIS A 56 8.34 -0.10 -1.52
N ILE A 57 9.60 -0.35 -1.90
CA ILE A 57 10.47 0.65 -2.53
C ILE A 57 10.77 0.15 -3.94
N SER A 58 10.39 0.95 -4.92
CA SER A 58 10.53 0.59 -6.33
C SER A 58 11.96 0.81 -6.75
N HIS A 59 12.72 -0.28 -6.82
CA HIS A 59 14.00 -0.33 -7.50
C HIS A 59 13.75 -0.72 -8.95
N THR A 60 13.58 0.26 -9.83
CA THR A 60 13.63 -0.04 -11.28
C THR A 60 15.08 -0.05 -11.72
N ASP A 61 15.47 -0.80 -12.75
CA ASP A 61 16.87 -0.86 -13.24
C ASP A 61 17.48 0.49 -13.67
N ASN A 62 16.69 1.57 -13.66
CA ASN A 62 17.10 2.96 -13.86
C ASN A 62 17.06 3.79 -12.54
N ASP A 63 17.26 3.13 -11.39
CA ASP A 63 16.92 3.62 -10.03
C ASP A 63 17.65 4.88 -9.57
N THR A 64 18.73 5.25 -10.25
CA THR A 64 19.42 6.54 -10.06
C THR A 64 18.50 7.75 -10.25
N PHE A 65 17.28 7.58 -10.77
CA PHE A 65 16.31 8.65 -10.96
C PHE A 65 15.10 8.63 -10.03
N SER A 66 14.93 7.62 -9.16
CA SER A 66 13.83 7.65 -8.19
C SER A 66 14.14 8.63 -7.05
N GLY A 67 13.15 9.40 -6.61
CA GLY A 67 13.35 10.37 -5.52
C GLY A 67 13.86 9.71 -4.24
N VAL A 68 13.34 8.54 -3.91
CA VAL A 68 13.80 7.71 -2.77
C VAL A 68 15.21 7.17 -2.97
N GLY A 69 15.56 6.71 -4.18
CA GLY A 69 16.91 6.21 -4.48
C GLY A 69 17.97 7.28 -4.21
N LYS A 70 17.78 8.48 -4.80
CA LYS A 70 18.66 9.65 -4.58
C LYS A 70 18.75 10.03 -3.10
N TRP A 71 17.61 10.12 -2.42
CA TRP A 71 17.59 10.42 -0.99
C TRP A 71 18.43 9.42 -0.17
N ASN A 72 18.23 8.13 -0.42
CA ASN A 72 18.90 7.06 0.32
C ASN A 72 20.42 7.00 0.08
N GLU A 73 20.89 7.43 -1.09
CA GLU A 73 22.31 7.59 -1.41
C GLU A 73 22.92 8.78 -0.67
N GLU A 74 22.22 9.92 -0.64
CA GLU A 74 22.66 11.15 0.02
C GLU A 74 22.57 11.05 1.56
N HIS A 75 21.66 10.24 2.08
CA HIS A 75 21.34 10.12 3.51
C HIS A 75 21.46 8.68 4.00
N PRO A 76 22.68 8.11 4.10
CA PRO A 76 22.89 6.70 4.44
C PRO A 76 22.40 6.32 5.84
N GLU A 77 22.35 7.28 6.77
CA GLU A 77 21.86 7.06 8.14
C GLU A 77 20.35 7.24 8.27
N GLU A 78 19.68 7.88 7.29
CA GLU A 78 18.27 8.25 7.30
C GLU A 78 17.55 7.70 6.07
N GLN A 79 17.87 6.45 5.74
CA GLN A 79 17.27 5.78 4.59
C GLN A 79 15.78 5.52 4.81
N ILE A 80 15.02 5.80 3.76
CA ILE A 80 13.65 5.38 3.57
C ILE A 80 13.66 3.89 3.26
N GLN A 81 12.95 3.10 4.06
CA GLN A 81 12.95 1.64 3.98
C GLN A 81 11.54 1.05 4.13
N VAL A 82 11.34 -0.14 3.56
CA VAL A 82 10.11 -0.92 3.75
C VAL A 82 9.94 -1.25 5.24
N GLY A 83 8.73 -1.01 5.76
CA GLY A 83 8.42 -1.20 7.18
C GLY A 83 8.62 0.03 8.05
N GLN A 84 8.91 1.19 7.47
CA GLN A 84 8.78 2.50 8.13
C GLN A 84 7.38 3.09 7.88
N ALA A 85 7.05 4.18 8.58
CA ALA A 85 5.79 4.89 8.36
C ALA A 85 5.99 6.40 8.19
N ILE A 86 5.24 6.98 7.27
CA ILE A 86 5.11 8.43 7.07
C ILE A 86 4.02 8.92 8.01
N VAL A 87 4.38 9.72 9.01
CA VAL A 87 3.44 10.22 10.04
C VAL A 87 2.95 11.63 9.75
N TRP A 88 3.61 12.32 8.83
CA TRP A 88 3.25 13.67 8.42
C TRP A 88 3.76 13.92 6.99
N ALA A 89 3.00 14.65 6.18
CA ALA A 89 3.43 15.13 4.87
C ALA A 89 2.77 16.47 4.50
N ASN A 90 3.56 17.46 4.07
CA ASN A 90 3.10 18.76 3.56
C ASN A 90 2.06 19.48 4.44
N GLY A 91 2.18 19.39 5.77
CA GLY A 91 1.24 19.99 6.72
C GLY A 91 0.13 19.06 7.20
N HIS A 92 -0.01 17.89 6.59
CA HIS A 92 -1.08 16.93 6.88
C HIS A 92 -0.58 15.76 7.74
N ALA A 93 -1.42 15.33 8.68
CA ALA A 93 -1.16 14.17 9.53
C ALA A 93 -2.17 13.02 9.32
N THR A 94 -3.29 13.28 8.64
CA THR A 94 -4.29 12.24 8.36
C THR A 94 -3.88 11.43 7.13
N SER A 95 -4.10 10.11 7.17
CA SER A 95 -3.61 9.21 6.11
C SER A 95 -4.20 9.53 4.74
N HIS A 96 -5.47 9.93 4.70
CA HIS A 96 -6.14 10.27 3.43
C HIS A 96 -5.59 11.56 2.81
N GLU A 97 -5.45 12.62 3.60
CA GLU A 97 -4.89 13.90 3.12
C GLU A 97 -3.44 13.75 2.69
N MET A 98 -2.62 13.06 3.50
CA MET A 98 -1.23 12.75 3.13
C MET A 98 -1.15 12.02 1.79
N LEU A 99 -1.98 10.99 1.57
CA LEU A 99 -1.96 10.23 0.32
C LEU A 99 -2.38 11.09 -0.88
N ASN A 100 -3.40 11.95 -0.73
CA ASN A 100 -3.84 12.84 -1.81
C ASN A 100 -2.76 13.87 -2.15
N HIS A 101 -2.14 14.48 -1.15
CA HIS A 101 -1.04 15.43 -1.36
C HIS A 101 0.17 14.77 -1.99
N ILE A 102 0.61 13.60 -1.50
CA ILE A 102 1.74 12.87 -2.09
C ILE A 102 1.49 12.56 -3.58
N LYS A 103 0.25 12.23 -3.97
CA LYS A 103 -0.09 11.95 -5.36
C LYS A 103 -0.05 13.18 -6.25
N GLN A 104 -0.49 14.33 -5.74
CA GLN A 104 -0.69 15.56 -6.53
C GLN A 104 0.54 16.48 -6.53
N SER A 105 1.41 16.39 -5.52
CA SER A 105 2.56 17.27 -5.40
C SER A 105 3.77 16.77 -6.20
N SER A 106 4.53 17.71 -6.76
CA SER A 106 5.85 17.51 -7.39
C SER A 106 7.00 17.56 -6.38
N SER A 107 6.76 18.16 -5.21
CA SER A 107 7.66 18.09 -4.06
C SER A 107 6.89 17.72 -2.80
N ILE A 108 7.51 16.92 -1.94
CA ILE A 108 6.94 16.50 -0.66
C ILE A 108 7.98 16.64 0.45
N GLU A 109 7.60 17.36 1.49
CA GLU A 109 8.24 17.32 2.80
C GLU A 109 7.46 16.34 3.67
N MET A 110 8.14 15.38 4.27
CA MET A 110 7.50 14.36 5.09
C MET A 110 8.33 14.00 6.32
N LYS A 111 7.67 13.46 7.34
CA LYS A 111 8.33 12.86 8.51
C LYS A 111 8.14 11.36 8.48
N VAL A 112 9.25 10.63 8.55
CA VAL A 112 9.29 9.17 8.51
C VAL A 112 9.76 8.65 9.85
N THR A 113 9.06 7.66 10.40
CA THR A 113 9.41 7.01 11.67
C THR A 113 9.74 5.54 11.47
N ARG A 114 10.72 5.08 12.26
CA ARG A 114 11.06 3.65 12.42
C ARG A 114 10.17 2.97 13.47
N ASN A 115 9.56 3.76 14.35
CA ASN A 115 8.84 3.29 15.52
C ASN A 115 7.36 3.10 15.21
N LEU A 116 7.04 1.96 14.59
CA LEU A 116 5.66 1.65 14.22
C LEU A 116 4.76 1.42 15.45
N ASN A 117 3.57 2.05 15.43
CA ASN A 117 2.49 1.77 16.37
C ASN A 117 1.82 0.41 16.09
N ALA A 118 0.90 -0.01 16.97
CA ALA A 118 0.26 -1.32 16.87
C ALA A 118 -0.52 -1.53 15.57
N VAL A 119 -1.18 -0.48 15.06
CA VAL A 119 -1.99 -0.58 13.84
C VAL A 119 -1.11 -0.56 12.59
N GLN A 120 -0.09 0.29 12.54
CA GLN A 120 0.92 0.28 11.47
C GLN A 120 1.62 -1.08 11.39
N LYS A 121 1.96 -1.69 12.53
CA LYS A 121 2.47 -3.07 12.60
C LYS A 121 1.48 -4.08 12.03
N ALA A 122 0.19 -3.95 12.35
CA ALA A 122 -0.85 -4.82 11.81
C ALA A 122 -0.99 -4.67 10.29
N VAL A 123 -0.98 -3.44 9.76
CA VAL A 123 -1.00 -3.15 8.32
C VAL A 123 0.19 -3.78 7.61
N LEU A 124 1.41 -3.62 8.15
CA LEU A 124 2.61 -4.22 7.57
C LEU A 124 2.54 -5.76 7.57
N ARG A 125 2.07 -6.36 8.67
CA ARG A 125 1.87 -7.82 8.77
C ARG A 125 0.86 -8.32 7.75
N GLN A 126 -0.27 -7.62 7.60
CA GLN A 126 -1.29 -7.96 6.63
C GLN A 126 -0.77 -7.85 5.20
N HIS A 127 -0.04 -6.77 4.88
CA HIS A 127 0.57 -6.60 3.56
C HIS A 127 1.56 -7.75 3.25
N ARG A 128 2.44 -8.10 4.20
CA ARG A 128 3.38 -9.22 4.04
C ARG A 128 2.66 -10.55 3.81
N LEU A 129 1.55 -10.77 4.51
CA LEU A 129 0.74 -11.97 4.33
C LEU A 129 0.14 -12.02 2.92
N VAL A 130 -0.46 -10.92 2.46
CA VAL A 130 -1.00 -10.79 1.10
C VAL A 130 0.05 -11.06 0.05
N MET A 131 1.25 -10.48 0.19
CA MET A 131 2.35 -10.70 -0.76
C MET A 131 2.82 -12.14 -0.76
N LYS A 132 2.96 -12.76 0.41
CA LYS A 132 3.30 -14.19 0.52
C LYS A 132 2.26 -15.08 -0.18
N VAL A 133 0.98 -14.83 0.08
CA VAL A 133 -0.11 -15.62 -0.53
C VAL A 133 -0.14 -15.40 -2.05
N ASN A 134 -0.05 -14.16 -2.51
CA ASN A 134 0.00 -13.85 -3.95
C ASN A 134 1.17 -14.53 -4.65
N ALA A 135 2.34 -14.62 -4.00
CA ALA A 135 3.51 -15.30 -4.57
C ALA A 135 3.33 -16.82 -4.72
N SER A 136 2.48 -17.44 -3.88
CA SER A 136 2.18 -18.87 -3.95
C SER A 136 1.03 -19.21 -4.91
N VAL A 137 0.39 -18.21 -5.51
CA VAL A 137 -0.83 -18.37 -6.32
C VAL A 137 -0.51 -17.99 -7.76
N HIS A 138 -0.67 -18.94 -8.69
CA HIS A 138 -0.29 -18.75 -10.09
C HIS A 138 -1.51 -18.51 -10.96
N VAL A 139 -1.45 -17.56 -11.90
CA VAL A 139 -2.55 -17.35 -12.85
C VAL A 139 -2.74 -18.62 -13.70
N CYS A 140 -3.99 -19.10 -13.77
CA CYS A 140 -4.34 -20.26 -14.57
C CYS A 140 -4.92 -19.78 -15.90
N ILE A 141 -4.25 -20.09 -17.02
CA ILE A 141 -4.68 -19.70 -18.37
C ILE A 141 -5.51 -20.83 -19.01
N GLU A 142 -5.28 -22.08 -18.61
CA GLU A 142 -5.99 -23.27 -19.08
C GLU A 142 -6.76 -23.86 -17.91
N VAL A 143 -8.07 -23.62 -17.87
CA VAL A 143 -8.97 -24.27 -16.91
C VAL A 143 -9.60 -25.46 -17.64
N ALA A 144 -9.48 -26.67 -17.08
CA ALA A 144 -10.21 -27.82 -17.60
C ALA A 144 -11.71 -27.50 -17.59
N GLU A 145 -12.38 -27.79 -18.71
CA GLU A 145 -13.57 -27.08 -19.19
C GLU A 145 -14.85 -27.16 -18.31
N GLU A 146 -14.86 -27.80 -17.13
CA GLU A 146 -16.12 -28.04 -16.40
C GLU A 146 -16.06 -27.96 -14.86
N GLU A 147 -14.93 -27.64 -14.22
CA GLU A 147 -14.91 -27.58 -12.75
C GLU A 147 -15.32 -26.17 -12.23
N PRO A 148 -16.40 -26.05 -11.43
CA PRO A 148 -16.73 -24.79 -10.78
C PRO A 148 -15.78 -24.50 -9.63
N CYS A 149 -15.66 -23.23 -9.25
CA CYS A 149 -14.88 -22.81 -8.10
C CYS A 149 -15.48 -23.41 -6.83
N ALA A 150 -14.78 -24.31 -6.15
CA ALA A 150 -15.31 -25.02 -4.97
C ALA A 150 -15.57 -24.13 -3.73
N ILE A 151 -15.27 -22.82 -3.79
CA ILE A 151 -15.53 -21.86 -2.70
C ILE A 151 -16.88 -21.16 -2.90
N CYS A 152 -17.17 -20.69 -4.11
CA CYS A 152 -18.42 -19.97 -4.42
C CYS A 152 -19.42 -20.80 -5.24
N TYR A 153 -19.01 -21.95 -5.74
CA TYR A 153 -19.77 -22.85 -6.63
C TYR A 153 -20.17 -22.20 -7.97
N GLU A 154 -19.49 -21.13 -8.39
CA GLU A 154 -19.67 -20.50 -9.70
C GLU A 154 -18.63 -20.99 -10.71
N ASP A 155 -18.97 -20.90 -11.99
CA ASP A 155 -18.11 -21.33 -13.09
C ASP A 155 -16.77 -20.56 -13.14
N MET A 156 -15.68 -21.29 -13.39
CA MET A 156 -14.34 -20.76 -13.63
C MET A 156 -14.10 -20.47 -15.12
N GLY A 157 -14.91 -21.06 -16.00
CA GLY A 157 -14.89 -20.91 -17.44
C GLY A 157 -15.94 -19.93 -17.95
N SER A 158 -15.50 -18.75 -18.32
CA SER A 158 -15.96 -18.16 -19.56
C SER A 158 -14.77 -17.38 -20.10
N PRO A 159 -14.12 -17.81 -21.19
CA PRO A 159 -13.26 -16.88 -21.93
C PRO A 159 -14.08 -15.63 -22.22
N PRO A 160 -13.46 -14.43 -22.30
CA PRO A 160 -14.19 -13.24 -22.75
C PRO A 160 -14.80 -13.59 -24.11
N GLN A 161 -16.12 -13.80 -24.15
CA GLN A 161 -16.81 -13.92 -25.41
C GLN A 161 -16.54 -12.61 -26.14
N GLN A 162 -15.80 -12.69 -27.25
CA GLN A 162 -15.82 -11.64 -28.24
C GLN A 162 -17.29 -11.52 -28.66
N VAL A 163 -17.98 -10.50 -28.13
CA VAL A 163 -19.28 -10.10 -28.63
C VAL A 163 -19.09 -9.72 -30.09
N GLY A 164 -19.46 -10.64 -30.97
CA GLY A 164 -19.66 -10.36 -32.38
C GLY A 164 -20.80 -9.34 -32.52
N ASP A 165 -20.48 -8.28 -33.25
CA ASP A 165 -21.36 -7.29 -33.88
C ASP A 165 -22.56 -6.75 -33.09
N GLY A 166 -22.39 -5.52 -32.59
CA GLY A 166 -23.32 -4.46 -33.00
C GLY A 166 -24.31 -3.90 -31.98
N ASN A 167 -24.02 -3.90 -30.67
CA ASN A 167 -24.77 -3.03 -29.76
C ASN A 167 -23.87 -2.32 -28.74
N GLU A 168 -23.89 -1.00 -28.81
CA GLU A 168 -23.04 -0.05 -28.09
C GLU A 168 -23.62 0.30 -26.71
N ASP A 169 -23.68 -0.67 -25.81
CA ASP A 169 -23.80 -0.39 -24.37
C ASP A 169 -22.78 -1.26 -23.62
N GLY A 170 -21.54 -0.78 -23.67
CA GLY A 170 -20.32 -1.49 -23.26
C GLY A 170 -20.23 -1.78 -21.77
N ALA A 171 -20.90 -2.84 -21.32
CA ALA A 171 -20.57 -3.50 -20.07
C ALA A 171 -19.38 -4.44 -20.30
N VAL A 172 -18.18 -3.99 -19.91
CA VAL A 172 -16.98 -4.83 -19.87
C VAL A 172 -17.28 -6.06 -19.00
N VAL A 173 -17.34 -7.24 -19.61
CA VAL A 173 -17.52 -8.51 -18.88
C VAL A 173 -16.27 -8.71 -18.01
N LEU A 174 -16.42 -8.47 -16.71
CA LEU A 174 -15.40 -8.72 -15.70
C LEU A 174 -15.20 -10.24 -15.55
N THR A 175 -14.37 -10.85 -16.40
CA THR A 175 -13.99 -12.25 -16.23
C THR A 175 -13.24 -12.39 -14.90
N LYS A 176 -13.77 -13.23 -14.00
CA LYS A 176 -13.16 -13.48 -12.68
C LYS A 176 -11.85 -14.25 -12.89
N GLN A 177 -10.71 -13.61 -12.59
CA GLN A 177 -9.39 -14.22 -12.76
C GLN A 177 -9.29 -15.57 -12.03
N VAL A 178 -8.90 -16.62 -12.73
CA VAL A 178 -8.67 -17.96 -12.16
C VAL A 178 -7.20 -18.14 -11.82
N VAL A 179 -6.94 -18.80 -10.70
CA VAL A 179 -5.59 -19.05 -10.19
C VAL A 179 -5.47 -20.49 -9.69
N LYS A 180 -4.24 -21.01 -9.74
CA LYS A 180 -3.85 -22.35 -9.33
C LYS A 180 -2.93 -22.29 -8.12
N LEU A 181 -3.20 -23.13 -7.14
CA LEU A 181 -2.36 -23.33 -5.96
C LEU A 181 -1.19 -24.30 -6.25
N PRO A 182 -0.15 -24.35 -5.40
CA PRO A 182 0.98 -25.26 -5.59
C PRO A 182 0.57 -26.75 -5.57
N CYS A 183 -0.53 -27.08 -4.89
CA CYS A 183 -1.11 -28.43 -4.88
C CYS A 183 -1.89 -28.80 -6.15
N GLY A 184 -2.05 -27.86 -7.09
CA GLY A 184 -2.67 -28.09 -8.38
C GLY A 184 -4.14 -27.68 -8.51
N HIS A 185 -4.82 -27.35 -7.41
CA HIS A 185 -6.23 -26.96 -7.43
C HIS A 185 -6.46 -25.51 -7.90
N CYS A 186 -7.54 -25.29 -8.65
CA CYS A 186 -7.90 -24.00 -9.24
C CYS A 186 -9.10 -23.34 -8.54
N PHE A 187 -9.09 -22.01 -8.45
CA PHE A 187 -10.14 -21.19 -7.85
C PHE A 187 -10.21 -19.81 -8.50
N HIS A 188 -11.30 -19.06 -8.33
CA HIS A 188 -11.25 -17.62 -8.56
C HIS A 188 -10.26 -16.98 -7.58
N LYS A 189 -9.44 -16.06 -8.07
CA LYS A 189 -8.43 -15.33 -7.30
C LYS A 189 -9.03 -14.72 -6.04
N ASN A 190 -10.15 -14.00 -6.16
CA ASN A 190 -10.77 -13.34 -5.02
C ASN A 190 -11.25 -14.35 -3.97
N CYS A 191 -11.84 -15.47 -4.39
CA CYS A 191 -12.33 -16.51 -3.50
C CYS A 191 -11.19 -17.15 -2.70
N VAL A 192 -10.12 -17.57 -3.37
CA VAL A 192 -8.99 -18.23 -2.69
C VAL A 192 -8.16 -17.24 -1.88
N MET A 193 -8.03 -15.98 -2.31
CA MET A 193 -7.38 -14.94 -1.51
C MET A 193 -8.13 -14.68 -0.22
N HIS A 194 -9.46 -14.53 -0.27
CA HIS A 194 -10.27 -14.36 0.94
C HIS A 194 -10.13 -15.56 1.89
N TRP A 195 -10.16 -16.78 1.34
CA TRP A 195 -9.95 -18.01 2.12
C TRP A 195 -8.57 -18.04 2.80
N LEU A 196 -7.49 -17.75 2.07
CA LEU A 196 -6.12 -17.86 2.58
C LEU A 196 -5.71 -16.73 3.52
N LEU A 197 -6.34 -15.56 3.39
CA LEU A 197 -6.14 -14.43 4.29
C LEU A 197 -6.99 -14.52 5.57
N SER A 198 -8.00 -15.39 5.60
CA SER A 198 -8.75 -15.67 6.83
C SER A 198 -7.86 -16.40 7.84
N ALA A 199 -7.85 -15.90 9.08
CA ALA A 199 -7.09 -16.49 10.18
C ALA A 199 -7.49 -17.94 10.49
N GLN A 200 -8.70 -18.35 10.10
CA GLN A 200 -9.26 -19.66 10.43
C GLN A 200 -8.61 -20.81 9.64
N HIS A 201 -8.16 -20.55 8.41
CA HIS A 201 -7.78 -21.62 7.48
C HIS A 201 -6.26 -21.84 7.37
N HIS A 202 -5.45 -21.11 8.15
CA HIS A 202 -4.00 -21.34 8.30
C HIS A 202 -3.24 -21.50 6.97
N GLN A 203 -3.64 -20.77 5.93
CA GLN A 203 -3.06 -20.85 4.58
C GLN A 203 -3.11 -22.27 3.97
N ARG A 204 -4.24 -22.97 4.11
CA ARG A 204 -4.45 -24.32 3.56
C ARG A 204 -5.41 -24.33 2.38
N CYS A 205 -5.17 -25.22 1.43
CA CYS A 205 -6.04 -25.43 0.28
C CYS A 205 -7.44 -25.90 0.73
N PRO A 206 -8.54 -25.31 0.23
CA PRO A 206 -9.91 -25.74 0.55
C PRO A 206 -10.21 -27.21 0.20
N LEU A 207 -9.58 -27.75 -0.87
CA LEU A 207 -9.90 -29.08 -1.39
C LEU A 207 -9.06 -30.20 -0.76
N CYS A 208 -7.75 -30.02 -0.68
CA CYS A 208 -6.85 -31.07 -0.18
C CYS A 208 -6.23 -30.78 1.19
N ASN A 209 -6.54 -29.62 1.81
CA ASN A 209 -6.03 -29.19 3.11
C ASN A 209 -4.48 -29.10 3.21
N GLN A 210 -3.78 -29.17 2.07
CA GLN A 210 -2.33 -28.97 2.01
C GLN A 210 -1.98 -27.51 2.29
N LYS A 211 -0.88 -27.30 3.01
CA LYS A 211 -0.36 -25.97 3.34
C LYS A 211 0.30 -25.33 2.13
N ILE A 212 0.11 -24.03 1.98
CA ILE A 212 0.59 -23.18 0.89
C ILE A 212 1.80 -22.35 1.33
#